data_AF-A0A6V7NQD2-F1
#
_entry.id   AF-A0A6V7NQD2-F1
#
_cell.length_a   1.000
_cell.length_b   1.000
_cell.length_c   1.000
_cell.angle_alpha   90.00
_cell.angle_beta   90.00
_cell.angle_gamma   90.00
#
_symmetry.space_group_name_H-M   'P 1'
#
loop_
_entity.id
_entity.type
_entity.pdbx_description
1 polymer ?
#
loop_
_entity_poly.entity_id
_entity_poly.type
_entity_poly.pdbx_seq_one_letter_code
_entity_poly.pdbx_strand_id
1 'polypeptide(L)'
;MPALSDSSTSLHTLHVDRRVGLYRAHMLIYSVAVLVLLYHRTASLVTASKNSFPSFVIHFSMLLADTILAFMWACCQAFRWRPVRRREFPHRLPNPDLHEWPALDVFVCTADPRKEPPASVASTALSMMALDYPAHKLSVYVSDDGVRR
;
A
#
# COMPACT_ATOMS: atom_id res chain seq x y z
N MET A 1 -5.39 2.69 -38.54
CA MET A 1 -5.62 4.00 -37.90
C MET A 1 -6.27 3.76 -36.54
N PRO A 2 -5.55 3.95 -35.42
CA PRO A 2 -6.13 3.72 -34.10
C PRO A 2 -6.99 4.93 -33.70
N ALA A 3 -8.13 4.64 -33.08
CA ALA A 3 -9.12 5.62 -32.66
C ALA A 3 -8.54 6.65 -31.68
N LEU A 4 -8.62 7.93 -32.05
CA LEU A 4 -8.28 9.11 -31.25
C LEU A 4 -9.49 9.62 -30.43
N SER A 5 -10.35 8.72 -29.96
CA SER A 5 -11.52 9.05 -29.15
C SER A 5 -11.25 8.76 -27.67
N ASP A 6 -11.38 9.79 -26.81
CA ASP A 6 -11.53 9.79 -25.33
C ASP A 6 -10.43 10.42 -24.45
N SER A 7 -9.36 11.01 -25.01
CA SER A 7 -8.35 11.66 -24.14
C SER A 7 -8.75 13.05 -23.59
N SER A 8 -9.81 13.68 -24.13
CA SER A 8 -10.19 15.06 -23.79
C SER A 8 -11.14 15.18 -22.59
N THR A 9 -11.88 14.13 -22.22
CA THR A 9 -12.90 14.15 -21.15
C THR A 9 -12.49 13.43 -19.87
N SER A 10 -11.44 12.60 -19.91
CA SER A 10 -11.00 11.85 -18.74
C SER A 10 -10.44 12.78 -17.65
N LEU A 11 -11.03 12.76 -16.45
CA LEU A 11 -10.52 13.46 -15.25
C LEU A 11 -9.32 12.75 -14.61
N HIS A 12 -9.16 11.45 -14.90
CA HIS A 12 -8.04 10.66 -14.45
C HIS A 12 -7.72 9.56 -15.46
N THR A 13 -6.49 9.06 -15.42
CA THR A 13 -6.01 7.93 -16.22
C THR A 13 -5.37 6.89 -15.32
N LEU A 14 -5.45 5.63 -15.72
CA LEU A 14 -4.79 4.51 -15.06
C LEU A 14 -3.79 3.91 -16.03
N HIS A 15 -2.52 3.93 -15.64
CA HIS A 15 -1.43 3.38 -16.44
C HIS A 15 -0.74 2.26 -15.67
N VAL A 16 -0.56 1.12 -16.32
CA VAL A 16 0.29 0.05 -15.78
C VAL A 16 1.74 0.54 -15.84
N ASP A 17 2.50 0.30 -14.78
CA ASP A 17 3.90 0.70 -14.75
C ASP A 17 4.68 0.04 -15.90
N ARG A 18 5.51 0.81 -16.61
CA ARG A 18 6.37 0.30 -17.69
C ARG A 18 7.34 -0.77 -17.18
N ARG A 19 7.69 -0.73 -15.90
CA ARG A 19 8.65 -1.64 -15.26
C ARG A 19 8.05 -2.99 -14.86
N VAL A 20 6.79 -3.30 -15.20
CA VAL A 20 6.15 -4.58 -14.88
C VAL A 20 6.94 -5.80 -15.37
N GLY A 21 7.59 -5.70 -16.53
CA GLY A 21 8.48 -6.77 -17.02
C GLY A 21 9.63 -7.08 -16.05
N LEU A 22 10.26 -6.05 -15.47
CA LEU A 22 11.35 -6.20 -14.51
C LEU A 22 10.86 -6.84 -13.20
N TYR A 23 9.69 -6.43 -12.70
CA TYR A 23 9.11 -7.02 -11.50
C TYR A 23 8.76 -8.51 -11.70
N ARG A 24 8.22 -8.87 -12.86
CA ARG A 24 7.92 -10.28 -13.21
C ARG A 24 9.19 -11.12 -13.38
N ALA A 25 10.23 -10.57 -13.98
CA ALA A 25 11.52 -11.26 -14.09
C ALA A 25 12.15 -11.47 -12.70
N HIS A 26 12.16 -10.44 -11.86
CA HIS A 26 12.61 -10.53 -10.47
C HIS A 26 11.85 -11.61 -9.69
N MET A 27 10.52 -11.61 -9.78
CA MET A 27 9.68 -12.67 -9.20
C MET A 27 10.09 -14.07 -9.63
N LEU A 28 10.29 -14.27 -10.94
CA LEU A 28 10.65 -15.58 -11.48
C LEU A 28 12.01 -16.03 -10.95
N ILE A 29 13.02 -15.15 -10.98
CA ILE A 29 14.36 -15.46 -10.48
C ILE A 29 14.33 -15.84 -8.99
N TYR A 30 13.62 -15.06 -8.16
CA TYR A 30 13.53 -15.35 -6.73
C TYR A 30 12.71 -16.61 -6.45
N SER A 31 11.67 -16.91 -7.24
CA SER A 31 10.91 -18.15 -7.09
C SER A 31 11.80 -19.38 -7.33
N VAL A 32 12.66 -19.34 -8.36
CA VAL A 32 13.64 -20.41 -8.62
C VAL A 32 14.64 -20.51 -7.46
N ALA A 33 15.17 -19.39 -6.96
CA ALA A 33 16.10 -19.40 -5.83
C ALA A 33 15.48 -20.00 -4.56
N VAL A 34 14.22 -19.66 -4.25
CA VAL A 34 13.48 -20.22 -3.11
C VAL A 34 13.25 -21.72 -3.29
N LEU A 35 12.88 -22.17 -4.49
CA LEU A 35 12.69 -23.61 -4.76
C LEU A 35 13.99 -24.40 -4.60
N VAL A 36 15.11 -23.87 -5.10
CA VAL A 36 16.43 -24.49 -4.93
C VAL A 36 16.82 -24.55 -3.45
N LEU A 37 16.57 -23.48 -2.69
CA LEU A 37 16.85 -23.45 -1.25
C LEU A 37 16.01 -24.47 -0.48
N LEU A 38 14.70 -24.55 -0.74
CA LEU A 38 13.81 -25.53 -0.10
C LEU A 38 14.19 -26.97 -0.48
N TYR A 39 14.57 -27.21 -1.74
CA TYR A 39 15.07 -28.51 -2.17
C TYR A 39 16.36 -28.90 -1.42
N HIS A 40 17.32 -27.98 -1.33
CA HIS A 40 18.56 -28.24 -0.59
C HIS A 40 18.30 -28.50 0.91
N ARG A 41 17.38 -27.75 1.53
CA ARG A 41 16.97 -27.93 2.93
C ARG A 41 16.30 -29.28 3.17
N THR A 42 15.42 -29.72 2.27
CA THR A 42 14.78 -31.06 2.39
C THR A 42 15.80 -32.19 2.22
N ALA A 43 16.75 -32.09 1.29
CA ALA A 43 17.84 -33.05 1.15
C ALA A 43 18.74 -33.10 2.39
N SER A 44 19.06 -31.94 2.96
CA SER A 44 19.82 -31.83 4.21
C SER A 44 19.06 -32.44 5.40
N LEU A 45 17.74 -32.28 5.46
CA LEU A 45 16.88 -32.89 6.50
C LEU A 45 16.90 -34.42 6.42
N VAL A 46 16.79 -35.00 5.21
CA VAL A 46 16.85 -36.45 5.01
C VAL A 46 18.19 -37.03 5.47
N THR A 47 19.28 -36.30 5.25
CA THR A 47 20.61 -36.71 5.71
C THR A 47 20.75 -36.55 7.22
N ALA A 48 20.29 -35.43 7.79
CA ALA A 48 20.31 -35.17 9.23
C ALA A 48 19.45 -36.16 10.04
N SER A 49 18.33 -36.61 9.46
CA SER A 49 17.46 -37.64 10.04
C SER A 49 18.16 -38.97 10.27
N LYS A 50 19.22 -39.27 9.52
CA LYS A 50 20.01 -40.51 9.66
C LYS A 50 21.11 -40.39 10.73
N ASN A 51 21.44 -39.18 11.17
CA ASN A 51 22.57 -38.93 12.06
C ASN A 51 22.18 -38.89 13.54
N SER A 52 21.31 -37.96 13.92
CA SER A 52 20.94 -37.76 15.33
C SER A 52 19.66 -36.95 15.49
N PHE A 53 18.88 -37.23 16.54
CA PHE A 53 17.60 -36.56 16.81
C PHE A 53 17.71 -35.02 16.99
N PRO A 54 18.69 -34.46 17.71
CA PRO A 54 18.84 -33.00 17.81
C PRO A 54 19.16 -32.35 16.46
N SER A 55 19.97 -33.02 15.63
CA SER A 55 20.29 -32.55 14.28
C SER A 55 19.04 -32.52 13.40
N PHE A 56 18.18 -33.54 13.50
CA PHE A 56 16.88 -33.56 12.83
C PHE A 56 15.99 -32.38 13.26
N VAL A 57 15.88 -32.11 14.56
CA VAL A 57 15.04 -30.99 15.07
C VAL A 57 15.52 -29.63 14.55
N ILE A 58 16.84 -29.39 14.50
CA ILE A 58 17.42 -28.14 13.98
C ILE A 58 17.12 -27.98 12.48
N HIS A 59 17.33 -29.03 11.68
CA HIS A 59 17.07 -28.95 10.24
C HIS A 59 15.58 -28.82 9.93
N PHE A 60 14.72 -29.44 10.75
CA PHE A 60 13.28 -29.32 10.64
C PHE A 60 12.79 -27.91 10.97
N SER A 61 13.28 -27.30 12.06
CA SER A 61 12.90 -25.93 12.41
C SER A 61 13.37 -24.90 11.38
N MET A 62 14.56 -25.07 10.81
CA MET A 62 15.04 -24.26 9.68
C MET A 62 14.14 -24.42 8.45
N LEU A 63 13.78 -25.66 8.07
CA LEU A 63 12.87 -25.91 6.95
C LEU A 63 11.49 -25.26 7.17
N LEU A 64 10.96 -25.34 8.39
CA LEU A 64 9.69 -24.72 8.75
C LEU A 64 9.76 -23.19 8.63
N ALA A 65 10.82 -22.57 9.17
CA ALA A 65 11.03 -21.13 9.07
C ALA A 65 11.17 -20.66 7.60
N ASP A 66 11.98 -21.37 6.81
CA ASP A 66 12.18 -21.07 5.38
C ASP A 66 10.85 -21.23 4.59
N THR A 67 10.02 -22.22 4.94
CA THR A 67 8.70 -22.43 4.30
C THR A 67 7.72 -21.31 4.63
N ILE A 68 7.65 -20.88 5.90
CA ILE A 68 6.81 -19.75 6.32
C ILE A 68 7.27 -18.46 5.64
N LEU A 69 8.58 -18.22 5.57
CA LEU A 69 9.15 -17.06 4.89
C LEU A 69 8.85 -17.08 3.39
N ALA A 70 9.01 -18.23 2.73
CA ALA A 70 8.67 -18.43 1.33
C ALA A 70 7.18 -18.16 1.06
N PHE A 71 6.30 -18.63 1.95
CA PHE A 71 4.87 -18.37 1.87
C PHE A 71 4.54 -16.88 2.01
N MET A 72 5.08 -16.20 3.02
CA MET A 72 4.90 -14.76 3.20
C MET A 72 5.39 -13.97 1.98
N TRP A 73 6.55 -14.36 1.43
CA TRP A 73 7.09 -13.75 0.21
C TRP A 73 6.16 -13.98 -0.99
N ALA A 74 5.62 -15.19 -1.17
CA ALA A 74 4.69 -15.52 -2.24
C ALA A 74 3.37 -14.74 -2.13
N CYS A 75 2.83 -14.57 -0.92
CA CYS A 75 1.66 -13.72 -0.68
C CYS A 75 1.94 -12.25 -1.05
N CYS A 76 3.13 -11.74 -0.72
CA CYS A 76 3.53 -10.37 -1.08
C CYS A 76 3.66 -10.15 -2.60
N GLN A 77 3.92 -11.21 -3.37
CA GLN A 77 4.07 -11.12 -4.82
C GLN A 77 2.78 -10.70 -5.52
N ALA A 78 1.61 -11.03 -4.98
CA ALA A 78 0.31 -10.63 -5.55
C ALA A 78 0.23 -9.10 -5.75
N PHE A 79 0.73 -8.32 -4.79
CA PHE A 79 0.74 -6.85 -4.86
C PHE A 79 1.69 -6.29 -5.93
N ARG A 80 2.70 -7.06 -6.36
CA ARG A 80 3.73 -6.64 -7.33
C ARG A 80 3.46 -7.13 -8.75
N TRP A 81 2.44 -7.97 -8.95
CA TRP A 81 2.15 -8.61 -10.24
C TRP A 81 1.80 -7.61 -11.35
N ARG A 82 1.06 -6.56 -11.01
CA ARG A 82 0.62 -5.51 -11.95
C ARG A 82 0.38 -4.18 -11.22
N PRO A 83 1.44 -3.50 -10.76
CA PRO A 83 1.30 -2.14 -10.23
C PRO A 83 0.63 -1.21 -11.25
N VAL A 84 -0.45 -0.57 -10.83
CA VAL A 84 -1.19 0.44 -11.59
C VAL A 84 -0.95 1.79 -10.92
N ARG A 85 -0.58 2.80 -11.72
CA ARG A 85 -0.44 4.18 -11.27
C ARG A 85 -1.62 4.99 -11.80
N ARG A 86 -2.21 5.79 -10.92
CA ARG A 86 -3.26 6.76 -11.28
C ARG A 86 -2.61 8.11 -11.55
N ARG A 87 -3.10 8.80 -12.58
CA ARG A 87 -2.76 10.20 -12.87
C ARG A 87 -4.04 11.00 -12.99
N GLU A 88 -4.17 12.01 -12.14
CA GLU A 88 -5.28 12.96 -12.10
C GLU A 88 -4.99 14.20 -12.97
N PHE A 89 -6.06 14.82 -13.45
CA PHE A 89 -6.01 16.05 -14.24
C PHE A 89 -6.90 17.14 -13.62
N PRO A 90 -6.47 17.79 -12.53
CA PRO A 90 -7.30 18.78 -11.82
C PRO A 90 -7.73 19.96 -12.71
N HIS A 91 -6.87 20.35 -13.66
CA HIS A 91 -7.16 21.40 -14.64
C HIS A 91 -8.35 21.09 -15.59
N ARG A 92 -8.82 19.84 -15.63
CA ARG A 92 -9.99 19.42 -16.42
C ARG A 92 -11.27 19.34 -15.59
N LEU A 93 -11.18 19.59 -14.27
CA LEU A 93 -12.36 19.64 -13.43
C LEU A 93 -13.24 20.81 -13.88
N PRO A 94 -14.56 20.61 -13.98
CA PRO A 94 -15.48 21.70 -14.24
C PRO A 94 -15.40 22.71 -13.10
N ASN A 95 -15.59 23.99 -13.44
CA ASN A 95 -15.54 25.08 -12.47
C ASN A 95 -16.55 24.78 -11.33
N PRO A 96 -16.12 24.83 -10.05
CA PRO A 96 -16.99 24.60 -8.89
C PRO A 96 -18.26 25.47 -8.86
N ASP A 97 -18.20 26.67 -9.45
CA ASP A 97 -19.32 27.61 -9.46
C ASP A 97 -20.37 27.29 -10.55
N LEU A 98 -19.97 26.53 -11.58
CA LEU A 98 -20.83 26.17 -12.72
C LEU A 98 -21.38 24.75 -12.63
N HIS A 99 -20.89 23.94 -11.70
CA HIS A 99 -21.24 22.54 -11.58
C HIS A 99 -21.40 22.14 -10.11
N GLU A 100 -22.40 21.32 -9.78
CA GLU A 100 -22.65 20.89 -8.41
C GLU A 100 -21.56 19.93 -7.92
N TRP A 101 -20.51 20.48 -7.30
CA TRP A 101 -19.57 19.69 -6.51
C TRP A 101 -20.27 19.11 -5.27
N PRO A 102 -19.89 17.91 -4.79
CA PRO A 102 -20.48 17.31 -3.59
C PRO A 102 -20.16 18.12 -2.32
N ALA A 103 -20.92 17.95 -1.24
CA ALA A 103 -20.50 18.43 0.08
C ALA A 103 -19.31 17.58 0.58
N LEU A 104 -18.35 18.21 1.24
CA LEU A 104 -17.13 17.61 1.77
C LEU A 104 -17.03 17.89 3.28
N ASP A 105 -17.10 16.83 4.07
CA ASP A 105 -16.91 16.88 5.51
C ASP A 105 -15.53 16.34 5.87
N VAL A 106 -14.73 17.15 6.57
CA VAL A 106 -13.38 16.80 7.02
C VAL A 106 -13.39 16.61 8.53
N PHE A 107 -12.99 15.44 8.98
CA PHE A 107 -12.90 15.10 10.40
C PHE A 107 -11.45 15.10 10.88
N VAL A 108 -11.17 15.89 11.91
CA VAL A 108 -9.88 15.94 12.62
C VAL A 108 -10.09 15.29 13.99
N CYS A 109 -9.61 14.07 14.16
CA CYS A 109 -9.67 13.37 15.44
C CYS A 109 -8.34 13.49 16.19
N THR A 110 -8.39 13.82 17.48
CA THR A 110 -7.22 13.92 18.34
C THR A 110 -7.34 12.98 19.53
N ALA A 111 -6.24 12.35 19.95
CA ALA A 111 -6.28 11.33 21.01
C ALA A 111 -5.40 11.64 22.22
N ASP A 112 -4.28 12.36 22.07
CA ASP A 112 -3.40 12.71 23.19
C ASP A 112 -2.77 14.09 22.98
N PRO A 113 -3.12 15.11 23.79
CA PRO A 113 -2.64 16.47 23.61
C PRO A 113 -1.12 16.63 23.81
N ARG A 114 -0.42 15.62 24.37
CA ARG A 114 1.05 15.62 24.47
C ARG A 114 1.71 15.16 23.18
N LYS A 115 1.11 14.19 22.48
CA LYS A 115 1.60 13.68 21.19
C LYS A 115 1.13 14.54 20.02
N GLU A 116 -0.05 15.11 20.16
CA GLU A 116 -0.72 15.98 19.18
C GLU A 116 -0.98 17.34 19.83
N PRO A 117 0.03 18.23 19.92
CA PRO A 117 -0.13 19.52 20.58
C PRO A 117 -1.31 20.31 19.99
N PRO A 118 -2.13 20.99 20.80
CA PRO A 118 -3.29 21.75 20.32
C PRO A 118 -2.96 22.77 19.23
N ALA A 119 -1.76 23.37 19.26
CA ALA A 119 -1.30 24.28 18.22
C ALA A 119 -1.11 23.59 16.85
N SER A 120 -0.63 22.34 16.84
CA SER A 120 -0.50 21.54 15.63
C SER A 120 -1.87 21.15 15.08
N VAL A 121 -2.79 20.74 15.97
CA VAL A 121 -4.17 20.41 15.61
C VAL A 121 -4.88 21.63 15.02
N ALA A 122 -4.75 22.79 15.65
CA ALA A 122 -5.29 24.05 15.14
C ALA A 122 -4.71 24.42 13.77
N SER A 123 -3.41 24.21 13.56
CA SER A 123 -2.76 24.45 12.26
C SER A 123 -3.31 23.52 11.17
N THR A 124 -3.55 22.25 11.49
CA THR A 124 -4.19 21.28 10.57
C THR A 124 -5.62 21.71 10.24
N ALA A 125 -6.42 22.08 11.24
CA ALA A 125 -7.80 22.54 11.04
C ALA A 125 -7.84 23.81 10.17
N LEU A 126 -6.98 24.80 10.45
CA LEU A 126 -6.86 26.01 9.63
C LEU A 126 -6.43 25.70 8.19
N SER A 127 -5.51 24.75 8.00
CA SER A 127 -5.07 24.32 6.66
C SER A 127 -6.20 23.67 5.88
N MET A 128 -7.08 22.90 6.56
CA MET A 128 -8.27 22.30 5.95
C MET A 128 -9.31 23.35 5.60
N MET A 129 -9.53 24.35 6.47
CA MET A 129 -10.44 25.47 6.19
C MET A 129 -9.96 26.35 5.02
N ALA A 130 -8.67 26.32 4.71
CA ALA A 130 -8.06 27.05 3.60
C ALA A 130 -7.94 26.23 2.30
N LEU A 131 -8.61 25.08 2.20
CA LEU A 131 -8.69 24.32 0.95
C LEU A 131 -9.40 25.14 -0.14
N ASP A 132 -8.93 25.00 -1.38
CA ASP A 132 -9.55 25.60 -2.57
C ASP A 132 -10.83 24.84 -2.95
N TYR A 133 -11.85 24.97 -2.10
CA TYR A 133 -13.17 24.34 -2.22
C TYR A 133 -14.24 25.37 -1.85
N PRO A 134 -15.45 25.31 -2.44
CA PRO A 134 -16.53 26.22 -2.07
C PRO A 134 -16.85 26.15 -0.57
N ALA A 135 -16.73 27.29 0.13
CA ALA A 135 -16.89 27.36 1.58
C ALA A 135 -18.27 26.87 2.07
N HIS A 136 -19.32 27.03 1.27
CA HIS A 136 -20.67 26.56 1.60
C HIS A 136 -20.84 25.03 1.49
N LYS A 137 -19.82 24.32 0.99
CA LYS A 137 -19.79 22.86 0.84
C LYS A 137 -18.69 22.19 1.64
N LEU A 138 -17.86 22.96 2.35
CA LEU A 138 -16.76 22.45 3.16
C LEU A 138 -17.12 22.57 4.64
N SER A 139 -17.25 21.45 5.33
CA SER A 139 -17.44 21.42 6.78
C SER A 139 -16.21 20.80 7.43
N VAL A 140 -15.67 21.43 8.47
CA VAL A 140 -14.52 20.90 9.22
C VAL A 140 -14.96 20.63 10.66
N TYR A 141 -14.81 19.39 11.12
CA TYR A 141 -15.16 18.92 12.45
C TYR A 141 -13.91 18.50 13.21
N VAL A 142 -13.81 18.90 14.48
CA VAL A 142 -12.71 18.48 15.36
C VAL A 142 -13.30 17.63 16.49
N SER A 143 -12.85 16.38 16.61
CA SER A 143 -13.21 15.45 17.69
C SER A 143 -12.01 15.27 18.61
N ASP A 144 -12.17 15.59 19.89
CA ASP A 144 -11.15 15.34 20.91
C ASP A 144 -11.52 14.09 21.72
N ASP A 145 -10.88 12.97 21.38
CA ASP A 145 -11.03 11.69 22.06
C ASP A 145 -10.03 11.54 23.23
N GLY A 146 -9.20 12.56 23.48
CA GLY A 146 -8.27 12.63 24.60
C GLY A 146 -9.00 12.75 25.93
N VAL A 147 -9.38 11.60 26.52
CA VAL A 147 -9.89 11.55 27.89
C VAL A 147 -8.85 12.16 28.84
N ARG A 148 -9.19 13.32 29.42
CA ARG A 148 -8.43 13.90 30.53
C ARG A 148 -8.46 12.94 31.72
N ARG A 149 -7.33 12.30 32.03
CA ARG A 149 -7.00 11.80 33.37
C ARG A 149 -5.74 12.47 33.85
#